data_AF-A0A641MCK8-F1
#
_entry.id   AF-A0A641MCK8-F1
#
_cell.length_a   1.000
_cell.length_b   1.000
_cell.length_c   1.000
_cell.angle_alpha   90.00
_cell.angle_beta   90.00
_cell.angle_gamma   90.00
#
_symmetry.space_group_name_H-M   'P 1'
#
loop_
_entity.id
_entity.type
_entity.pdbx_description
1 polymer ?
#
loop_
_entity_poly.entity_id
_entity_poly.type
_entity_poly.pdbx_seq_one_letter_code
_entity_poly.pdbx_strand_id
1 'polypeptide(L)'
;MERKKITFDSFIRGTICCVLIIGLLMLVERLSGVLLPFFLAWLIAYMIYPLVKLFQYKLRFKSRVLSIFCALISITIIGITAFYFLVPPMLEEFGKVKDLLVLYFTNGISHNSNVPQSLSDFIHENIDMNTLNRILSEENIINTIKNTVPKLWMLLSESINFLFSIL
;
A
#
# COMPACT_ATOMS: atom_id res chain seq x y z
N MET A 1 -9.20 32.08 45.58
CA MET A 1 -9.52 31.20 44.44
C MET A 1 -10.48 31.94 43.52
N GLU A 2 -9.95 32.58 42.48
CA GLU A 2 -10.78 33.39 41.56
C GLU A 2 -11.59 32.47 40.64
N ARG A 3 -12.91 32.59 40.71
CA ARG A 3 -13.85 31.85 39.86
C ARG A 3 -13.79 32.43 38.44
N LYS A 4 -12.98 31.83 37.56
CA LYS A 4 -13.02 32.09 36.11
C LYS A 4 -14.44 31.86 35.62
N LYS A 5 -15.16 32.95 35.35
CA LYS A 5 -16.46 32.90 34.69
C LYS A 5 -16.23 32.33 33.30
N ILE A 6 -16.92 31.24 32.96
CA ILE A 6 -17.03 30.80 31.57
C ILE A 6 -17.77 31.93 30.85
N THR A 7 -17.03 32.85 30.26
CA THR A 7 -17.60 33.95 29.50
C THR A 7 -18.27 33.34 28.27
N PHE A 8 -19.55 33.63 28.06
CA PHE A 8 -20.32 33.13 26.92
C PHE A 8 -19.60 33.32 25.57
N ASP A 9 -18.78 34.38 25.43
CA ASP A 9 -17.91 34.61 24.27
C ASP A 9 -16.94 33.45 23.99
N SER A 10 -16.31 32.91 25.03
CA SER A 10 -15.36 31.80 24.89
C SER A 10 -16.06 30.47 24.61
N PHE A 11 -17.30 30.30 25.10
CA PHE A 11 -18.13 29.13 24.80
C PHE A 11 -18.61 29.16 23.35
N ILE A 12 -19.17 30.29 22.89
CA ILE A 12 -19.66 30.48 21.52
C ILE A 12 -18.54 30.29 20.50
N ARG A 13 -17.34 30.84 20.77
CA ARG A 13 -16.16 30.65 19.91
C ARG A 13 -15.75 29.18 19.82
N GLY A 14 -15.82 28.45 20.93
CA GLY A 14 -15.59 27.00 20.96
C GLY A 14 -16.63 26.22 20.17
N THR A 15 -17.92 26.53 20.36
CA THR A 15 -19.02 25.87 19.66
C THR A 15 -18.98 26.10 18.15
N ILE A 16 -18.71 27.33 17.70
CA ILE A 16 -18.53 27.66 16.27
C ILE A 16 -17.36 26.87 15.67
N CYS A 17 -16.24 26.77 16.40
CA CYS A 17 -15.09 25.99 15.95
C CYS A 17 -15.42 24.49 15.83
N CYS A 18 -16.12 23.93 16.82
CA CYS A 18 -16.59 22.55 16.76
C CYS A 18 -17.54 22.30 15.58
N VAL A 19 -18.52 23.19 15.34
CA VAL A 19 -19.43 23.07 14.19
C VAL A 19 -18.68 23.19 12.86
N LEU A 20 -17.69 24.08 12.77
CA LEU A 20 -16.83 24.21 11.60
C LEU A 20 -16.02 22.93 11.34
N ILE A 21 -15.40 22.36 12.37
CA ILE A 21 -14.63 21.12 12.27
C ILE A 21 -15.54 19.96 11.83
N ILE A 22 -16.72 19.82 12.45
CA ILE A 22 -17.68 18.77 12.08
C ILE A 22 -18.16 18.97 10.64
N GLY A 23 -18.49 20.20 10.23
CA GLY A 23 -18.87 20.52 8.86
C GLY A 23 -17.78 20.21 7.85
N LEU A 24 -16.52 20.52 8.19
CA LEU A 24 -15.36 20.19 7.35
C LEU A 24 -15.15 18.68 7.25
N LEU A 25 -15.30 17.94 8.36
CA LEU A 25 -15.20 16.48 8.37
C LEU A 25 -16.30 15.83 7.52
N MET A 26 -17.56 16.28 7.64
CA MET A 26 -18.65 15.78 6.79
C MET A 26 -18.43 16.11 5.30
N LEU A 27 -17.86 17.28 5.01
CA LEU A 27 -17.50 17.67 3.64
C LEU A 27 -16.38 16.76 3.10
N VAL A 28 -15.33 16.54 3.87
CA VAL A 28 -14.23 15.64 3.50
C VAL A 28 -14.71 14.21 3.35
N GLU A 29 -15.57 13.71 4.23
CA GLU A 29 -16.12 12.34 4.13
C GLU A 29 -16.96 12.17 2.85
N ARG A 30 -17.78 13.16 2.50
CA ARG A 30 -18.58 13.14 1.27
C ARG A 30 -17.73 13.31 0.02
N LEU A 31 -16.67 14.11 0.06
CA LEU A 31 -15.75 14.30 -1.06
C LEU A 31 -14.67 13.23 -1.12
N SER A 32 -14.43 12.46 -0.04
CA SER A 32 -13.36 11.46 0.03
C SER A 32 -13.48 10.41 -1.06
N GLY A 33 -14.70 10.10 -1.51
CA GLY A 33 -14.94 9.23 -2.66
C GLY A 33 -14.23 9.68 -3.93
N VAL A 34 -14.03 10.99 -4.12
CA VAL A 34 -13.36 11.58 -5.30
C VAL A 34 -11.98 12.17 -4.94
N LEU A 35 -11.82 12.69 -3.72
CA LEU A 35 -10.60 13.35 -3.27
C LEU A 35 -9.46 12.36 -3.08
N LEU A 36 -9.74 11.18 -2.52
CA LEU A 36 -8.75 10.15 -2.25
C LEU A 36 -8.16 9.56 -3.55
N PRO A 37 -8.97 9.12 -4.53
CA PRO A 37 -8.46 8.71 -5.84
C PRO A 37 -7.78 9.86 -6.60
N PHE A 38 -8.26 11.10 -6.49
CA PHE A 38 -7.60 12.26 -7.11
C PHE A 38 -6.22 12.56 -6.50
N PHE A 39 -6.13 12.58 -5.17
CA PHE A 39 -4.88 12.76 -4.45
C PHE A 39 -3.87 11.64 -4.78
N LEU A 40 -4.35 10.41 -4.85
CA LEU A 40 -3.53 9.25 -5.21
C LEU A 40 -3.03 9.35 -6.66
N ALA A 41 -3.90 9.72 -7.61
CA ALA A 41 -3.51 9.93 -9.01
C ALA A 41 -2.49 11.06 -9.15
N TRP A 42 -2.68 12.17 -8.43
CA TRP A 42 -1.74 13.29 -8.39
C TRP A 42 -0.39 12.89 -7.79
N LEU A 43 -0.39 12.13 -6.69
CA LEU A 43 0.82 11.60 -6.06
C LEU A 43 1.61 10.69 -7.03
N ILE A 44 0.90 9.77 -7.70
CA ILE A 44 1.50 8.89 -8.71
C ILE A 44 2.08 9.71 -9.87
N ALA A 45 1.33 10.69 -10.37
CA ALA A 45 1.80 11.58 -11.44
C ALA A 45 3.05 12.36 -11.02
N TYR A 46 3.10 12.84 -9.77
CA TYR A 46 4.26 13.52 -9.21
C TYR A 46 5.49 12.59 -9.13
N MET A 47 5.31 11.32 -8.74
CA MET A 47 6.40 10.34 -8.72
C MET A 47 6.90 9.98 -10.13
N ILE A 48 6.01 9.94 -11.12
CA ILE A 48 6.36 9.65 -12.52
C ILE A 48 7.03 10.85 -13.20
N TYR A 49 6.70 12.09 -12.80
CA TYR A 49 7.23 13.32 -13.38
C TYR A 49 8.77 13.40 -13.51
N PRO A 50 9.59 13.11 -12.48
CA PRO A 50 11.04 13.11 -12.61
C PRO A 50 11.54 12.08 -13.63
N LEU A 51 10.86 10.93 -13.74
CA LEU A 51 11.17 9.91 -14.74
C LEU A 51 10.85 10.41 -16.16
N VAL A 52 9.69 11.04 -16.35
CA VAL A 52 9.32 11.68 -17.63
C VAL A 52 10.36 12.74 -18.01
N LYS A 53 10.83 13.53 -17.03
CA LYS A 53 11.88 14.52 -17.23
C LYS A 53 13.21 13.86 -17.65
N LEU A 54 13.58 12.73 -17.07
CA LEU A 54 14.75 11.97 -17.52
C LEU A 54 14.63 11.55 -18.99
N PHE A 55 13.47 11.04 -19.43
CA PHE A 55 13.25 10.68 -20.83
C PHE A 55 13.24 11.91 -21.76
N GLN A 56 12.63 13.01 -21.35
CA GLN A 56 12.55 14.23 -22.16
C GLN A 56 13.92 14.90 -22.34
N TYR A 57 14.69 15.06 -21.26
CA TYR A 57 15.93 15.82 -21.28
C TYR A 57 17.16 14.95 -21.62
N LYS A 58 17.19 13.68 -21.19
CA LYS A 58 18.34 12.79 -21.43
C LYS A 58 18.23 12.03 -22.76
N LEU A 59 17.01 11.66 -23.18
CA LEU A 59 16.76 10.98 -24.46
C LEU A 59 16.36 11.94 -25.61
N ARG A 60 16.25 13.26 -25.34
CA ARG A 60 15.94 14.33 -26.31
C ARG A 60 14.64 14.12 -27.10
N PHE A 61 13.62 13.52 -26.50
CA PHE A 61 12.31 13.40 -27.15
C PHE A 61 11.69 14.79 -27.37
N LYS A 62 11.43 15.11 -28.64
CA LYS A 62 10.92 16.43 -29.09
C LYS A 62 9.46 16.69 -28.70
N SER A 63 8.71 15.64 -28.35
CA SER A 63 7.30 15.73 -27.92
C SER A 63 7.13 15.30 -26.46
N ARG A 64 6.43 16.16 -25.68
CA ARG A 64 6.10 15.90 -24.27
C ARG A 64 5.20 14.69 -24.10
N VAL A 65 4.24 14.49 -25.01
CA VAL A 65 3.31 13.35 -24.99
C VAL A 65 4.06 12.04 -25.20
N LEU A 66 5.01 12.03 -26.14
CA LEU A 66 5.81 10.84 -26.44
C LEU A 66 6.71 10.45 -25.25
N SER A 67 7.23 11.44 -24.53
CA SER A 67 8.03 11.20 -23.30
C SER A 67 7.19 10.58 -22.18
N ILE A 68 5.94 11.01 -22.00
CA ILE A 68 5.03 10.45 -21.01
C ILE A 68 4.69 8.99 -21.35
N PHE A 69 4.35 8.72 -22.62
CA PHE A 69 4.08 7.35 -23.08
C PHE A 69 5.29 6.44 -22.92
N CYS A 70 6.49 6.87 -23.33
CA CYS A 70 7.71 6.10 -23.15
C CYS A 70 8.04 5.84 -21.67
N ALA A 71 7.86 6.83 -20.79
CA ALA A 71 8.10 6.64 -19.36
C ALA A 71 7.12 5.63 -18.75
N LEU A 72 5.83 5.71 -19.08
CA LEU A 72 4.82 4.74 -18.62
C LEU A 72 5.14 3.33 -19.13
N ILE A 73 5.43 3.17 -20.42
CA ILE A 73 5.79 1.87 -21.00
C ILE A 73 7.06 1.31 -20.34
N SER A 74 8.07 2.14 -20.12
CA SER A 74 9.32 1.71 -19.48
C SER A 74 9.09 1.24 -18.05
N ILE A 75 8.27 1.94 -17.25
CA ILE A 75 7.90 1.50 -15.90
C ILE A 75 7.20 0.14 -15.96
N THR A 76 6.23 -0.01 -16.86
CA THR A 76 5.47 -1.26 -17.01
C THR A 76 6.37 -2.43 -17.40
N ILE A 77 7.27 -2.24 -18.37
CA ILE A 77 8.20 -3.28 -18.79
C ILE A 77 9.15 -3.65 -17.65
N ILE A 78 9.77 -2.66 -16.99
CA ILE A 78 10.67 -2.91 -15.87
C ILE A 78 9.93 -3.62 -14.74
N GLY A 79 8.70 -3.22 -14.43
CA GLY A 79 7.87 -3.84 -13.40
C GLY A 79 7.52 -5.29 -13.73
N ILE A 80 7.08 -5.58 -14.97
CA ILE A 80 6.76 -6.94 -15.41
C ILE A 80 8.02 -7.80 -15.43
N THR A 81 9.13 -7.30 -15.98
CA THR A 81 10.40 -8.02 -16.02
C THR A 81 10.92 -8.29 -14.61
N ALA A 82 10.87 -7.31 -13.70
CA ALA A 82 11.27 -7.50 -12.31
C ALA A 82 10.35 -8.50 -11.60
N PHE A 83 9.04 -8.45 -11.82
CA PHE A 83 8.11 -9.41 -11.23
C PHE A 83 8.37 -10.82 -11.77
N TYR A 84 8.51 -10.99 -13.08
CA TYR A 84 8.79 -12.28 -13.70
C TYR A 84 10.18 -12.82 -13.34
N PHE A 85 11.15 -11.96 -13.06
CA PHE A 85 12.48 -12.40 -12.65
C PHE A 85 12.59 -12.66 -11.15
N LEU A 86 11.87 -11.91 -10.30
CA LEU A 86 12.02 -11.96 -8.85
C LEU A 86 11.03 -12.93 -8.19
N VAL A 87 9.81 -13.04 -8.71
CA VAL A 87 8.78 -13.93 -8.15
C VAL A 87 9.16 -15.41 -8.25
N PRO A 88 9.56 -15.97 -9.41
CA PRO A 88 9.94 -17.38 -9.50
C PRO A 88 11.07 -17.79 -8.53
N PRO A 89 12.22 -17.10 -8.44
CA PRO A 89 13.25 -17.49 -7.48
C PRO A 89 12.81 -17.28 -6.04
N MET A 90 11.98 -16.27 -5.74
CA MET A 90 11.40 -16.14 -4.40
C MET A 90 10.52 -17.33 -4.06
N LEU A 91 9.63 -17.76 -4.95
CA LEU A 91 8.76 -18.93 -4.73
C LEU A 91 9.56 -20.22 -4.54
N GLU A 92 10.63 -20.41 -5.33
CA GLU A 92 11.53 -21.56 -5.16
C GLU A 92 12.25 -21.54 -3.80
N GLU A 93 12.75 -20.38 -3.37
CA GLU A 93 13.40 -20.23 -2.06
C GLU A 93 12.39 -20.39 -0.89
N PHE A 94 11.18 -19.84 -1.01
CA PHE A 94 10.10 -20.07 -0.03
C PHE A 94 9.72 -21.55 0.03
N GLY A 95 9.71 -22.25 -1.11
CA GLY A 95 9.52 -23.70 -1.18
C GLY A 95 10.58 -24.48 -0.40
N LYS A 96 11.86 -24.15 -0.57
CA LYS A 96 12.97 -24.78 0.18
C LYS A 96 12.90 -24.48 1.67
N VAL A 97 12.57 -23.24 2.06
CA VAL A 97 12.40 -22.87 3.47
C VAL A 97 11.22 -23.62 4.08
N LYS A 98 10.11 -23.78 3.34
CA LYS A 98 8.98 -24.59 3.78
C LYS A 98 9.36 -26.06 3.95
N ASP A 99 10.09 -26.63 3.00
CA ASP A 99 10.50 -28.02 3.02
C ASP A 99 11.50 -28.30 4.16
N LEU A 100 12.44 -27.39 4.40
CA LEU A 100 13.32 -27.43 5.56
C LEU A 100 12.52 -27.35 6.86
N LEU A 101 11.60 -26.38 7.00
CA LEU A 101 10.74 -26.28 8.17
C LEU A 101 9.94 -27.56 8.39
N VAL A 102 9.31 -28.12 7.35
CA VAL A 102 8.57 -29.39 7.43
C VAL A 102 9.48 -30.55 7.81
N LEU A 103 10.71 -30.63 7.30
CA LEU A 103 11.70 -31.63 7.67
C LEU A 103 12.15 -31.46 9.13
N TYR A 104 12.34 -30.23 9.61
CA TYR A 104 12.65 -29.91 11.02
C TYR A 104 11.50 -30.29 11.96
N PHE A 105 10.25 -30.09 11.54
CA PHE A 105 9.06 -30.43 12.32
C PHE A 105 8.72 -31.92 12.26
N THR A 106 8.99 -32.61 11.16
CA THR A 106 8.64 -34.03 10.95
C THR A 106 9.73 -34.97 11.48
N ASN A 107 11.01 -34.61 11.36
CA ASN A 107 12.15 -35.42 11.82
C ASN A 107 12.66 -35.04 13.22
N GLY A 108 11.81 -34.40 14.04
CA GLY A 108 12.01 -34.08 15.47
C GLY A 108 13.42 -34.28 16.03
N ILE A 109 14.12 -33.18 16.29
CA ILE A 109 15.32 -33.11 17.17
C ILE A 109 16.36 -34.21 16.90
N SER A 110 16.52 -34.64 15.65
CA SER A 110 17.56 -35.61 15.31
C SER A 110 18.72 -34.88 14.65
N HIS A 111 19.59 -34.36 15.51
CA HIS A 111 21.02 -34.14 15.33
C HIS A 111 21.47 -33.49 14.00
N ASN A 112 22.06 -32.28 14.14
CA ASN A 112 23.11 -31.75 13.27
C ASN A 112 22.68 -30.92 12.03
N SER A 113 22.24 -29.66 12.24
CA SER A 113 22.58 -28.56 11.31
C SER A 113 22.34 -27.15 11.90
N ASN A 114 23.42 -26.54 12.37
CA ASN A 114 23.78 -25.10 12.31
C ASN A 114 22.78 -23.95 12.59
N VAL A 115 21.56 -24.15 13.10
CA VAL A 115 20.69 -23.05 13.54
C VAL A 115 20.82 -22.83 15.06
N PRO A 116 21.19 -21.63 15.54
CA PRO A 116 21.31 -21.35 16.98
C PRO A 116 19.96 -21.51 17.69
N GLN A 117 19.96 -22.23 18.81
CA GLN A 117 18.79 -22.56 19.63
C GLN A 117 17.94 -21.34 20.02
N SER A 118 18.55 -20.15 20.09
CA SER A 118 17.88 -18.89 20.36
C SER A 118 16.78 -18.51 19.37
N LEU A 119 16.87 -18.91 18.10
CA LEU A 119 15.79 -18.70 17.12
C LEU A 119 14.64 -19.69 17.31
N SER A 120 14.96 -20.91 17.74
CA SER A 120 13.97 -21.96 17.98
C SER A 120 13.09 -21.60 19.17
N ASP A 121 13.70 -21.14 20.27
CA ASP A 121 13.00 -20.70 21.47
C ASP A 121 12.16 -19.43 21.20
N PHE A 122 12.70 -18.47 20.43
CA PHE A 122 11.99 -17.22 20.14
C PHE A 122 10.76 -17.41 19.24
N ILE A 123 10.83 -18.32 18.27
CA ILE A 123 9.70 -18.65 17.39
C ILE A 123 8.65 -19.47 18.15
N HIS A 124 9.07 -20.41 18.99
CA HIS A 124 8.14 -21.22 19.79
C HIS A 124 7.39 -20.41 20.86
N GLU A 125 8.03 -19.40 21.45
CA GLU A 125 7.48 -18.64 22.57
C GLU A 125 6.59 -17.46 22.13
N ASN A 126 6.90 -16.83 20.99
CA ASN A 126 6.21 -15.59 20.58
C ASN A 126 5.31 -15.74 19.36
N ILE A 127 5.41 -16.84 18.60
CA ILE A 127 4.71 -16.95 17.33
C ILE A 127 3.95 -18.26 17.19
N ASP A 128 2.63 -18.17 17.37
CA ASP A 128 1.69 -19.27 17.22
C ASP A 128 1.69 -19.77 15.76
N MET A 129 2.16 -21.01 15.56
CA MET A 129 2.42 -21.65 14.26
C MET A 129 1.19 -21.69 13.36
N ASN A 130 -0.01 -21.75 13.96
CA ASN A 130 -1.27 -21.73 13.24
C ASN A 130 -1.58 -20.34 12.64
N THR A 131 -1.12 -19.27 13.29
CA THR A 131 -1.36 -17.89 12.86
C THR A 131 -0.38 -17.49 11.75
N LEU A 132 0.90 -17.88 11.84
CA LEU A 132 1.84 -17.64 10.75
C LEU A 132 1.50 -18.40 9.49
N ASN A 133 1.18 -19.71 9.59
CA ASN A 133 0.76 -20.45 8.41
C ASN A 133 -0.47 -19.81 7.78
N ARG A 134 -1.41 -19.26 8.55
CA ARG A 134 -2.61 -18.60 8.01
C ARG A 134 -2.36 -17.21 7.43
N ILE A 135 -1.33 -16.49 7.88
CA ILE A 135 -0.94 -15.16 7.35
C ILE A 135 -0.01 -15.29 6.14
N LEU A 136 0.94 -16.22 6.17
CA LEU A 136 1.85 -16.53 5.06
C LEU A 136 1.23 -17.46 4.00
N SER A 137 0.09 -18.10 4.29
CA SER A 137 -0.64 -18.86 3.26
C SER A 137 -0.97 -17.91 2.12
N GLU A 138 -0.45 -18.22 0.93
CA GLU A 138 -0.64 -17.46 -0.29
C GLU A 138 -2.11 -17.04 -0.48
N GLU A 139 -3.06 -17.88 -0.09
CA GLU A 139 -4.49 -17.62 -0.20
C GLU A 139 -4.97 -16.35 0.53
N ASN A 140 -4.44 -16.02 1.71
CA ASN A 140 -4.88 -14.85 2.48
C ASN A 140 -4.23 -13.55 2.01
N ILE A 141 -2.95 -13.60 1.64
CA ILE A 141 -2.24 -12.44 1.06
C ILE A 141 -2.84 -12.13 -0.31
N ILE A 142 -3.02 -13.16 -1.14
CA ILE A 142 -3.65 -13.03 -2.46
C ILE A 142 -5.09 -12.57 -2.31
N ASN A 143 -5.89 -13.09 -1.37
CA ASN A 143 -7.25 -12.59 -1.15
C ASN A 143 -7.26 -11.13 -0.65
N THR A 144 -6.35 -10.73 0.24
CA THR A 144 -6.30 -9.34 0.74
C THR A 144 -5.92 -8.36 -0.36
N ILE A 145 -4.92 -8.69 -1.18
CA ILE A 145 -4.53 -7.89 -2.35
C ILE A 145 -5.66 -7.89 -3.38
N LYS A 146 -6.23 -9.06 -3.70
CA LYS A 146 -7.33 -9.21 -4.65
C LYS A 146 -8.61 -8.51 -4.20
N ASN A 147 -8.80 -8.26 -2.91
CA ASN A 147 -9.95 -7.51 -2.39
C ASN A 147 -9.69 -6.00 -2.28
N THR A 148 -8.43 -5.59 -2.14
CA THR A 148 -8.05 -4.17 -1.96
C THR A 148 -7.81 -3.48 -3.29
N VAL A 149 -7.15 -4.16 -4.24
CA VAL A 149 -6.84 -3.62 -5.57
C VAL A 149 -8.11 -3.21 -6.36
N PRO A 150 -9.19 -4.03 -6.41
CA PRO A 150 -10.40 -3.65 -7.14
C PRO A 150 -11.13 -2.49 -6.48
N LYS A 151 -11.10 -2.35 -5.15
CA LYS A 151 -11.69 -1.21 -4.44
C LYS A 151 -10.98 0.09 -4.81
N LEU A 152 -9.64 0.07 -4.86
CA LEU A 152 -8.86 1.23 -5.32
C LEU A 152 -9.14 1.55 -6.80
N TRP A 153 -9.29 0.51 -7.63
CA TRP A 153 -9.65 0.66 -9.05
C TRP A 153 -11.06 1.25 -9.24
N MET A 154 -12.05 0.82 -8.45
CA MET A 154 -13.40 1.39 -8.48
C MET A 154 -13.39 2.88 -8.15
N LEU A 155 -12.69 3.31 -7.10
CA LEU A 155 -12.60 4.72 -6.71
C LEU A 155 -11.96 5.58 -7.82
N LEU A 156 -10.92 5.05 -8.48
CA LEU A 156 -10.30 5.70 -9.63
C LEU A 156 -11.26 5.79 -10.82
N SER A 157 -11.99 4.70 -11.13
CA SER A 157 -12.95 4.66 -12.24
C SER A 157 -14.16 5.57 -12.02
N GLU A 158 -14.67 5.67 -10.79
CA GLU A 158 -15.78 6.58 -10.46
C GLU A 158 -15.38 8.05 -10.64
N SER A 159 -14.15 8.40 -10.27
CA SER A 159 -13.62 9.75 -10.48
C SER A 159 -13.49 10.10 -11.96
N ILE A 160 -13.10 9.13 -12.80
CA ILE A 160 -13.02 9.31 -14.26
C ILE A 160 -14.42 9.46 -14.87
N ASN A 161 -15.38 8.64 -14.46
CA ASN A 161 -16.76 8.71 -14.96
C ASN A 161 -17.44 10.04 -14.60
N PHE A 162 -17.15 10.61 -13.42
CA PHE A 162 -17.66 11.94 -13.06
C PHE A 162 -17.11 13.05 -13.96
N LEU A 163 -15.81 13.00 -14.31
CA LEU A 163 -15.19 13.96 -15.23
C LEU A 163 -15.74 13.82 -16.66
N PHE A 164 -16.06 12.61 -17.12
CA PHE A 164 -16.68 12.39 -18.42
C PHE A 164 -18.18 12.71 -18.44
N SER A 165 -18.86 12.63 -17.30
CA SER A 165 -20.30 12.97 -17.21
C SER A 165 -20.55 14.50 -17.19
N ILE A 166 -19.54 15.30 -16.87
CA ILE A 166 -19.65 16.77 -16.84
C ILE A 166 -19.32 17.42 -18.21
N LEU A 167 -18.72 16.64 -19.12
CA LEU A 167 -18.22 17.07 -20.43
C LEU A 167 -19.18 16.63 -21.54
#